data_AF-A0A4S2L1D7-F1
#
_entry.id   AF-A0A4S2L1D7-F1
#
_cell.length_a   1.000
_cell.length_b   1.000
_cell.length_c   1.000
_cell.angle_alpha   90.00
_cell.angle_beta   90.00
_cell.angle_gamma   90.00
#
_symmetry.space_group_name_H-M   'P 1'
#
loop_
_entity.id
_entity.type
_entity.pdbx_description
1 polymer ?
#
loop_
_entity_poly.entity_id
_entity_poly.type
_entity_poly.pdbx_seq_one_letter_code
_entity_poly.pdbx_strand_id
1 'polypeptide(L)'
;MTSMSFSWFSDLFVAHAENFWSLFQMDLFDFLDQLPDYRWEIFELFQLLNDYLLNDTNLCGGHFHQNLANRFAPLVDSYIELMAELIEQALVTGYQNERWLPSITVVAGAGRMEVLPNGDAQSGLKVHPPLVATGSAPYTDNLATFAGTDAMKQRLSVNLGAQQHSPGEFRRSLGGNFHNPLFSISGLPFTSEPFSCPESSSGMVGSRACQTVIELLWRLHKLKYFVQELAWPQPVNAKDLNERIRVLCAQMLREGVKRTLIELESTVRKCSKNTDLILPIECCTMLNTVTELRSHLFSLCHSMDTNNSSGSPTKGTTQNANQLHIETEEFFEGVHRNMLVIVVDQLVAVLNGVLGKLTRFDENKLLSSLLSLTKPTDEEGRAYSVFVHNNLQQLNDNLVDEVSLISLCENWYNRQIRMLYEWLVHRKSILLHPYQIKCLSVIVKKTFSYFELQGLPKSVLDTIMYQTVSHRLQVDETTQCVRQETGSMPPSGKGKRKVLDNLSGGISALSGSAIFRRN
;
A
#
# COMPACT_ATOMS: atom_id res chain seq x y z
N MET A 1 -45.42 -7.41 -37.26
CA MET A 1 -46.00 -6.38 -38.15
C MET A 1 -46.98 -5.49 -37.38
N THR A 2 -46.51 -4.69 -36.42
CA THR A 2 -47.38 -3.76 -35.68
C THR A 2 -46.74 -2.40 -35.38
N SER A 3 -45.41 -2.26 -35.44
CA SER A 3 -44.75 -0.94 -35.25
C SER A 3 -44.75 -0.05 -36.49
N MET A 4 -44.98 -0.58 -37.70
CA MET A 4 -45.05 0.21 -38.95
C MET A 4 -46.47 0.66 -39.34
N SER A 5 -47.51 0.26 -38.60
CA SER A 5 -48.90 0.51 -39.01
C SER A 5 -49.44 1.88 -38.60
N PHE A 6 -48.71 2.64 -37.75
CA PHE A 6 -49.21 3.85 -37.09
C PHE A 6 -48.19 5.00 -37.06
N SER A 7 -47.36 5.13 -38.10
CA SER A 7 -46.39 6.25 -38.21
C SER A 7 -47.02 7.65 -38.23
N TRP A 8 -48.34 7.76 -38.46
CA TRP A 8 -49.10 9.01 -38.44
C TRP A 8 -49.67 9.42 -37.08
N PHE A 9 -49.61 8.55 -36.07
CA PHE A 9 -50.13 8.80 -34.71
C PHE A 9 -49.03 8.87 -33.64
N SER A 10 -47.78 9.10 -34.04
CA SER A 10 -46.63 9.14 -33.12
C SER A 10 -46.89 10.07 -31.93
N ASP A 11 -47.39 11.28 -32.18
CA ASP A 11 -47.65 12.28 -31.12
C ASP A 11 -48.79 11.87 -30.17
N LEU A 12 -49.79 11.14 -30.68
CA LEU A 12 -50.93 10.66 -29.87
C LEU A 12 -50.51 9.47 -28.97
N PHE A 13 -49.63 8.61 -29.46
CA PHE A 13 -49.04 7.53 -28.66
C PHE A 13 -48.08 8.05 -27.59
N VAL A 14 -47.32 9.10 -27.88
CA VAL A 14 -46.50 9.81 -26.89
C VAL A 14 -47.37 10.40 -25.78
N ALA A 15 -48.44 11.12 -26.13
CA ALA A 15 -49.37 11.68 -25.14
C ALA A 15 -50.10 10.59 -24.31
N HIS A 16 -50.42 9.44 -24.92
CA HIS A 16 -51.01 8.32 -24.18
C HIS A 16 -50.00 7.65 -23.23
N ALA A 17 -48.75 7.51 -23.66
CA ALA A 17 -47.67 6.99 -22.82
C ALA A 17 -47.41 7.93 -21.62
N GLU A 18 -47.36 9.24 -21.83
CA GLU A 18 -47.21 10.22 -20.73
C GLU A 18 -48.36 10.16 -19.72
N ASN A 19 -49.61 10.03 -20.19
CA ASN A 19 -50.76 9.86 -19.29
C ASN A 19 -50.67 8.57 -18.47
N PHE A 20 -50.28 7.45 -19.08
CA PHE A 20 -50.06 6.19 -18.37
C PHE A 20 -48.96 6.34 -17.29
N TRP A 21 -47.81 6.92 -17.65
CA TRP A 21 -46.71 7.14 -16.72
C TRP A 21 -47.08 8.12 -15.60
N SER A 22 -47.95 9.10 -15.85
CA SER A 22 -48.44 10.01 -14.82
C SER A 22 -49.33 9.31 -13.77
N LEU A 23 -50.18 8.37 -14.20
CA LEU A 23 -51.00 7.56 -13.30
C LEU A 23 -50.12 6.58 -12.51
N PHE A 24 -49.21 5.90 -13.20
CA PHE A 24 -48.23 5.03 -12.57
C PHE A 24 -47.35 5.79 -11.56
N GLN A 25 -46.98 7.05 -11.84
CA GLN A 25 -46.23 7.89 -10.92
C GLN A 25 -46.95 8.06 -9.58
N MET A 26 -48.25 8.31 -9.60
CA MET A 26 -49.05 8.53 -8.40
C MET A 26 -49.05 7.27 -7.54
N ASP A 27 -49.36 6.12 -8.13
CA ASP A 27 -49.38 4.83 -7.44
C ASP A 27 -47.99 4.41 -6.94
N LEU A 28 -46.95 4.65 -7.75
CA LEU A 28 -45.57 4.39 -7.39
C LEU A 28 -45.18 5.23 -6.17
N PHE A 29 -45.45 6.54 -6.19
CA PHE A 29 -45.04 7.44 -5.12
C PHE A 29 -45.78 7.15 -3.82
N ASP A 30 -47.08 6.86 -3.89
CA ASP A 30 -47.87 6.42 -2.74
C ASP A 30 -47.32 5.11 -2.15
N PHE A 31 -46.82 4.20 -2.99
CA PHE A 31 -46.11 3.01 -2.53
C PHE A 31 -44.76 3.35 -1.88
N LEU A 32 -43.96 4.23 -2.50
CA LEU A 32 -42.67 4.67 -1.91
C LEU A 32 -42.88 5.33 -0.54
N ASP A 33 -43.97 6.08 -0.34
CA ASP A 33 -44.33 6.72 0.93
C ASP A 33 -44.70 5.72 2.04
N GLN A 34 -45.12 4.50 1.68
CA GLN A 34 -45.45 3.44 2.64
C GLN A 34 -44.24 2.59 3.03
N LEU A 35 -43.11 2.76 2.35
CA LEU A 35 -41.92 1.96 2.62
C LEU A 35 -41.09 2.55 3.77
N PRO A 36 -40.47 1.70 4.61
CA PRO A 36 -39.52 2.17 5.60
C PRO A 36 -38.32 2.86 4.93
N ASP A 37 -37.82 3.94 5.55
CA ASP A 37 -36.72 4.78 5.04
C ASP A 37 -35.40 4.04 4.78
N TYR A 38 -35.25 2.81 5.28
CA TYR A 38 -34.00 2.03 5.23
C TYR A 38 -34.00 0.89 4.20
N ARG A 39 -34.95 0.86 3.26
CA ARG A 39 -35.00 -0.19 2.22
C ARG A 39 -34.28 0.23 0.95
N TRP A 40 -32.97 0.00 0.90
CA TRP A 40 -32.13 0.33 -0.27
C TRP A 40 -32.36 -0.55 -1.50
N GLU A 41 -33.08 -1.68 -1.37
CA GLU A 41 -33.54 -2.53 -2.49
C GLU A 41 -34.35 -1.74 -3.53
N ILE A 42 -34.91 -0.61 -3.11
CA ILE A 42 -35.65 0.32 -3.94
C ILE A 42 -34.79 0.95 -5.06
N PHE A 43 -33.47 0.96 -4.91
CA PHE A 43 -32.57 1.43 -5.97
C PHE A 43 -32.53 0.47 -7.17
N GLU A 44 -32.80 -0.82 -6.99
CA GLU A 44 -32.94 -1.75 -8.13
C GLU A 44 -34.17 -1.39 -8.98
N LEU A 45 -35.26 -0.96 -8.32
CA LEU A 45 -36.45 -0.47 -9.00
C LEU A 45 -36.15 0.84 -9.75
N PHE A 46 -35.41 1.75 -9.13
CA PHE A 46 -34.95 2.97 -9.81
C PHE A 46 -34.11 2.65 -11.04
N GLN A 47 -33.09 1.79 -10.92
CA GLN A 47 -32.24 1.38 -12.04
C GLN A 47 -33.04 0.74 -13.17
N LEU A 48 -33.93 -0.19 -12.85
CA LEU A 48 -34.79 -0.84 -13.85
C LEU A 48 -35.65 0.18 -14.63
N LEU A 49 -36.26 1.13 -13.91
CA LEU A 49 -37.07 2.17 -14.53
C LEU A 49 -36.21 3.16 -15.31
N ASN A 50 -35.07 3.57 -14.77
CA ASN A 50 -34.15 4.52 -15.39
C ASN A 50 -33.57 3.95 -16.69
N ASP A 51 -33.12 2.68 -16.69
CA ASP A 51 -32.62 2.00 -17.89
C ASP A 51 -33.70 1.91 -18.98
N TYR A 52 -34.95 1.63 -18.60
CA TYR A 52 -36.06 1.63 -19.54
C TYR A 52 -36.29 3.03 -20.14
N LEU A 53 -36.31 4.07 -19.30
CA LEU A 53 -36.58 5.45 -19.71
C LEU A 53 -35.43 6.06 -20.53
N LEU A 54 -34.19 5.68 -20.26
CA LEU A 54 -33.01 6.13 -21.03
C LEU A 54 -33.00 5.55 -22.45
N ASN A 55 -33.55 4.34 -22.64
CA ASN A 55 -33.61 3.69 -23.96
C ASN A 55 -34.72 4.22 -24.87
N ASP A 56 -35.75 4.89 -24.32
CA ASP A 56 -36.84 5.49 -25.10
C ASP A 56 -36.60 6.99 -25.35
N THR A 57 -36.42 7.38 -26.61
CA THR A 57 -36.13 8.76 -27.01
C THR A 57 -37.26 9.75 -26.69
N ASN A 58 -38.49 9.28 -26.49
CA ASN A 58 -39.65 10.14 -26.20
C ASN A 58 -39.89 10.31 -24.69
N LEU A 59 -39.37 9.41 -23.86
CA LEU A 59 -39.55 9.42 -22.40
C LEU A 59 -38.27 9.82 -21.65
N CYS A 60 -37.11 9.72 -22.30
CA CYS A 60 -35.83 10.18 -21.78
C CYS A 60 -35.89 11.69 -21.51
N GLY A 61 -35.62 12.11 -20.27
CA GLY A 61 -35.76 13.51 -19.85
C GLY A 61 -37.19 14.04 -19.76
N GLY A 62 -38.21 13.21 -19.95
CA GLY A 62 -39.62 13.59 -19.81
C GLY A 62 -40.05 13.91 -18.37
N HIS A 63 -41.27 14.41 -18.18
CA HIS A 63 -41.79 14.87 -16.88
C HIS A 63 -41.76 13.77 -15.80
N PHE A 64 -42.18 12.54 -16.15
CA PHE A 64 -42.12 11.39 -15.25
C PHE A 64 -40.67 11.04 -14.85
N HIS A 65 -39.75 11.05 -15.81
CA HIS A 65 -38.35 10.71 -15.58
C HIS A 65 -37.67 11.69 -14.62
N GLN A 66 -37.95 12.99 -14.79
CA GLN A 66 -37.46 14.01 -13.86
C GLN A 66 -38.09 13.87 -12.46
N ASN A 67 -39.39 13.61 -12.37
CA ASN A 67 -40.06 13.41 -11.08
C ASN A 67 -39.55 12.16 -10.35
N LEU A 68 -39.30 11.08 -11.08
CA LEU A 68 -38.70 9.86 -10.56
C LEU A 68 -37.31 10.16 -9.97
N ALA A 69 -36.44 10.82 -10.74
CA ALA A 69 -35.12 11.23 -10.25
C ALA A 69 -35.21 12.14 -9.02
N ASN A 70 -36.09 13.14 -9.02
CA ASN A 70 -36.28 14.06 -7.90
C ASN A 70 -36.77 13.33 -6.63
N ARG A 71 -37.59 12.30 -6.78
CA ARG A 71 -38.08 11.49 -5.65
C ARG A 71 -36.98 10.62 -5.04
N PHE A 72 -36.07 10.08 -5.86
CA PHE A 72 -34.96 9.24 -5.41
C PHE A 72 -33.73 10.03 -4.96
N ALA A 73 -33.60 11.30 -5.33
CA ALA A 73 -32.47 12.16 -4.96
C ALA A 73 -32.17 12.18 -3.44
N PRO A 74 -33.14 12.50 -2.55
CA PRO A 74 -32.88 12.52 -1.11
C PRO A 74 -32.53 11.14 -0.53
N LEU A 75 -33.00 10.05 -1.15
CA LEU A 75 -32.66 8.68 -0.74
C LEU A 75 -31.20 8.35 -1.10
N VAL A 76 -30.76 8.71 -2.30
CA VAL A 76 -29.36 8.53 -2.73
C VAL A 76 -28.43 9.38 -1.86
N ASP A 77 -28.81 10.62 -1.55
CA ASP A 77 -28.02 11.48 -0.65
C ASP A 77 -27.88 10.86 0.75
N SER A 78 -28.99 10.40 1.34
CA SER A 78 -28.99 9.72 2.65
C SER A 78 -28.17 8.43 2.62
N TYR A 79 -28.22 7.67 1.52
CA TYR A 79 -27.42 6.47 1.35
C TYR A 79 -25.92 6.78 1.32
N ILE A 80 -25.50 7.80 0.56
CA ILE A 80 -24.09 8.19 0.46
C ILE A 80 -23.56 8.69 1.80
N GLU A 81 -24.36 9.44 2.56
CA GLU A 81 -24.00 9.89 3.92
C GLU A 81 -23.82 8.71 4.87
N LEU A 82 -24.80 7.80 4.92
CA LEU A 82 -24.70 6.59 5.73
C LEU A 82 -23.48 5.76 5.34
N MET A 83 -23.23 5.59 4.04
CA MET A 83 -22.07 4.86 3.54
C MET A 83 -20.76 5.53 3.91
N ALA A 84 -20.68 6.86 3.86
CA ALA A 84 -19.51 7.61 4.29
C ALA A 84 -19.22 7.36 5.79
N GLU A 85 -20.23 7.44 6.65
CA GLU A 85 -20.11 7.17 8.08
C GLU A 85 -19.67 5.73 8.37
N LEU A 86 -20.28 4.75 7.69
CA LEU A 86 -19.95 3.33 7.85
C LEU A 86 -18.53 3.00 7.37
N ILE A 87 -18.09 3.62 6.27
CA ILE A 87 -16.72 3.46 5.75
C ILE A 87 -15.73 4.08 6.73
N GLU A 88 -16.01 5.27 7.25
CA GLU A 88 -15.15 5.92 8.23
C GLU A 88 -15.05 5.12 9.53
N GLN A 89 -16.18 4.66 10.07
CA GLN A 89 -16.22 3.86 11.28
C GLN A 89 -15.46 2.54 11.11
N ALA A 90 -15.62 1.88 9.96
CA ALA A 90 -14.88 0.66 9.64
C ALA A 90 -13.38 0.93 9.51
N LEU A 91 -12.99 2.06 8.92
CA LEU A 91 -11.59 2.46 8.85
C LEU A 91 -10.98 2.67 10.25
N VAL A 92 -11.68 3.40 11.12
CA VAL A 92 -11.22 3.64 12.51
C VAL A 92 -11.10 2.32 13.28
N THR A 93 -12.15 1.51 13.24
CA THR A 93 -12.22 0.25 13.99
C THR A 93 -11.23 -0.79 13.44
N GLY A 94 -11.05 -0.81 12.13
CA GLY A 94 -10.07 -1.68 11.46
C GLY A 94 -8.65 -1.35 11.90
N TYR A 95 -8.24 -0.07 11.84
CA TYR A 95 -6.90 0.36 12.29
C TYR A 95 -6.63 0.06 13.77
N GLN A 96 -7.64 0.18 14.64
CA GLN A 96 -7.50 -0.17 16.06
C GLN A 96 -7.23 -1.64 16.31
N ASN A 97 -7.74 -2.52 15.44
CA ASN A 97 -7.61 -3.97 15.54
C ASN A 97 -6.55 -4.55 14.56
N GLU A 98 -5.86 -3.68 13.82
CA GLU A 98 -4.95 -4.06 12.76
C GLU A 98 -3.66 -4.65 13.34
N ARG A 99 -3.22 -5.78 12.76
CA ARG A 99 -1.98 -6.46 13.17
C ARG A 99 -0.79 -6.06 12.31
N TRP A 100 -1.03 -5.33 11.22
CA TRP A 100 0.00 -4.86 10.27
C TRP A 100 0.80 -6.00 9.63
N LEU A 101 0.15 -7.14 9.48
CA LEU A 101 0.64 -8.25 8.68
C LEU A 101 0.22 -8.05 7.22
N PRO A 102 1.05 -8.45 6.24
CA PRO A 102 0.68 -8.37 4.83
C PRO A 102 -0.60 -9.18 4.56
N SER A 103 -1.59 -8.63 3.85
CA SER A 103 -2.85 -9.33 3.53
C SER A 103 -2.65 -10.71 2.90
N ILE A 104 -1.62 -10.87 2.06
CA ILE A 104 -1.23 -12.17 1.48
C ILE A 104 -0.97 -13.25 2.55
N THR A 105 -0.47 -12.89 3.73
CA THR A 105 -0.19 -13.85 4.82
C THR A 105 -1.45 -14.24 5.60
N VAL A 106 -2.45 -13.35 5.66
CA VAL A 106 -3.72 -13.59 6.37
C VAL A 106 -4.58 -14.58 5.57
N VAL A 107 -4.65 -14.41 4.25
CA VAL A 107 -5.39 -15.31 3.35
C VAL A 107 -4.70 -16.69 3.25
N ALA A 108 -3.37 -16.75 3.29
CA ALA A 108 -2.64 -18.02 3.30
C ALA A 108 -2.82 -18.80 4.63
N GLY A 109 -3.10 -18.12 5.74
CA GLY A 109 -3.35 -18.75 7.05
C GLY A 109 -4.74 -19.36 7.19
N ALA A 110 -5.74 -18.86 6.46
CA ALA A 110 -7.11 -19.39 6.49
C ALA A 110 -7.23 -20.80 5.85
N GLY A 111 -6.26 -21.21 5.03
CA GLY A 111 -6.21 -22.54 4.40
C GLY A 111 -5.54 -23.65 5.21
N ARG A 112 -5.13 -23.42 6.47
CA ARG A 112 -4.51 -24.45 7.32
C ARG A 112 -5.05 -24.41 8.75
N MET A 113 -6.24 -24.96 8.92
CA MET A 113 -6.65 -25.51 10.22
C MET A 113 -7.25 -26.90 10.01
N GLU A 114 -6.44 -27.83 9.48
CA GLU A 114 -6.65 -29.25 9.71
C GLU A 114 -5.78 -29.69 10.90
N VAL A 115 -6.48 -30.16 11.92
CA VAL A 115 -5.97 -30.86 13.09
C VAL A 115 -5.07 -32.01 12.65
N LEU A 116 -3.85 -32.11 13.19
CA LEU A 116 -3.14 -33.39 13.25
C LEU A 116 -2.65 -33.65 14.69
N PRO A 117 -2.92 -34.84 15.26
CA PRO A 117 -2.28 -35.29 16.49
C PRO A 117 -0.89 -35.89 16.20
N ASN A 118 0.02 -35.68 17.15
CA ASN A 118 1.32 -36.31 17.42
C ASN A 118 1.87 -37.40 16.48
N GLY A 119 3.18 -37.29 16.16
CA GLY A 119 4.06 -38.45 15.98
C GLY A 119 5.21 -38.30 14.97
N ASP A 120 6.42 -38.08 15.51
CA ASP A 120 7.73 -38.54 14.99
C ASP A 120 8.40 -37.88 13.77
N ALA A 121 9.73 -38.05 13.78
CA ALA A 121 10.75 -37.17 13.22
C ALA A 121 11.20 -37.50 11.78
N GLN A 122 11.94 -36.51 11.23
CA GLN A 122 13.04 -36.58 10.24
C GLN A 122 12.78 -36.25 8.75
N SER A 123 13.52 -35.20 8.35
CA SER A 123 14.36 -35.05 7.15
C SER A 123 13.80 -34.39 5.87
N GLY A 124 14.27 -33.16 5.64
CA GLY A 124 14.95 -32.70 4.41
C GLY A 124 14.14 -32.51 3.13
N LEU A 125 13.95 -31.26 2.69
CA LEU A 125 13.90 -30.95 1.25
C LEU A 125 14.32 -29.51 0.92
N LYS A 126 15.24 -29.43 -0.05
CA LYS A 126 15.87 -28.26 -0.66
C LYS A 126 14.85 -27.35 -1.35
N VAL A 127 15.02 -26.05 -1.16
CA VAL A 127 14.38 -24.97 -1.93
C VAL A 127 15.20 -24.70 -3.20
N HIS A 128 14.57 -24.74 -4.37
CA HIS A 128 15.09 -24.16 -5.62
C HIS A 128 14.24 -22.92 -5.98
N PRO A 129 14.84 -21.86 -6.56
CA PRO A 129 14.14 -20.62 -6.93
C PRO A 129 13.45 -20.75 -8.30
N PRO A 130 12.35 -20.03 -8.58
CA PRO A 130 11.76 -20.02 -9.90
C PRO A 130 12.49 -19.03 -10.83
N LEU A 131 12.62 -19.49 -12.07
CA LEU A 131 13.30 -18.85 -13.20
C LEU A 131 12.47 -17.70 -13.79
N VAL A 132 13.22 -16.72 -14.29
CA VAL A 132 12.81 -15.63 -15.18
C VAL A 132 12.24 -16.19 -16.49
N ALA A 133 11.10 -15.65 -16.94
CA ALA A 133 10.64 -15.79 -18.32
C ALA A 133 10.30 -14.42 -18.91
N THR A 134 11.16 -13.97 -19.82
CA THR A 134 11.00 -12.85 -20.75
C THR A 134 9.88 -13.13 -21.75
N GLY A 135 9.12 -12.10 -22.13
CA GLY A 135 7.96 -12.22 -23.01
C GLY A 135 8.25 -12.43 -24.50
N SER A 136 7.22 -12.85 -25.24
CA SER A 136 6.71 -12.25 -26.50
C SER A 136 5.63 -13.13 -27.17
N ALA A 137 4.40 -12.57 -27.28
CA ALA A 137 3.35 -12.75 -28.30
C ALA A 137 2.76 -14.18 -28.60
N PRO A 138 1.60 -14.35 -29.29
CA PRO A 138 0.77 -13.38 -30.03
C PRO A 138 -0.77 -13.47 -29.82
N TYR A 139 -1.45 -12.50 -30.43
CA TYR A 139 -2.88 -12.46 -30.78
C TYR A 139 -3.41 -13.77 -31.40
N THR A 140 -4.63 -14.16 -31.02
CA THR A 140 -5.56 -14.89 -31.90
C THR A 140 -7.01 -14.44 -31.67
N ASP A 141 -7.61 -13.94 -32.75
CA ASP A 141 -9.04 -13.74 -32.93
C ASP A 141 -9.83 -15.03 -32.64
N ASN A 142 -10.97 -14.90 -31.97
CA ASN A 142 -12.10 -15.80 -32.17
C ASN A 142 -13.40 -15.01 -32.12
N LEU A 143 -13.89 -14.74 -33.32
CA LEU A 143 -15.20 -14.20 -33.64
C LEU A 143 -16.26 -15.28 -33.35
N ALA A 144 -17.13 -15.07 -32.37
CA ALA A 144 -18.35 -15.84 -32.18
C ALA A 144 -19.54 -14.90 -32.06
N THR A 145 -20.23 -14.74 -33.18
CA THR A 145 -21.54 -14.13 -33.34
C THR A 145 -22.57 -14.91 -32.51
N PHE A 146 -23.29 -14.26 -31.57
CA PHE A 146 -24.56 -14.79 -31.09
C PHE A 146 -25.55 -13.66 -30.80
N ALA A 147 -26.72 -13.81 -31.42
CA ALA A 147 -27.82 -12.87 -31.45
C ALA A 147 -28.77 -13.07 -30.26
N GLY A 148 -29.36 -11.96 -29.79
CA GLY A 148 -30.80 -11.84 -29.53
C GLY A 148 -31.42 -12.59 -28.35
N THR A 149 -31.77 -11.83 -27.32
CA THR A 149 -33.12 -11.79 -26.71
C THR A 149 -33.82 -13.13 -26.45
N ASP A 150 -33.71 -13.69 -25.24
CA ASP A 150 -34.77 -14.57 -24.65
C ASP A 150 -34.64 -14.91 -23.15
N ALA A 151 -33.72 -14.29 -22.38
CA ALA A 151 -33.47 -14.67 -20.98
C ALA A 151 -34.16 -13.79 -19.91
N MET A 152 -35.27 -13.09 -20.23
CA MET A 152 -35.97 -12.22 -19.28
C MET A 152 -37.49 -12.50 -19.15
N LYS A 153 -37.94 -13.70 -19.56
CA LYS A 153 -39.35 -14.12 -19.41
C LYS A 153 -39.61 -15.15 -18.30
N GLN A 154 -38.61 -15.50 -17.49
CA GLN A 154 -38.75 -16.55 -16.46
C GLN A 154 -38.65 -16.08 -15.00
N ARG A 155 -38.72 -14.77 -14.74
CA ARG A 155 -38.61 -14.24 -13.37
C ARG A 155 -39.86 -13.53 -12.82
N LEU A 156 -41.01 -13.65 -13.48
CA LEU A 156 -42.30 -13.11 -13.02
C LEU A 156 -43.43 -14.13 -13.24
N SER A 157 -43.51 -15.12 -12.36
CA SER A 157 -44.67 -16.00 -12.21
C SER A 157 -44.99 -16.17 -10.73
N VAL A 158 -45.78 -15.26 -10.15
CA VAL A 158 -46.37 -15.43 -8.82
C VAL A 158 -47.79 -15.95 -9.00
N ASN A 159 -48.03 -17.18 -8.56
CA ASN A 159 -49.34 -17.82 -8.58
C ASN A 159 -50.19 -17.29 -7.41
N LEU A 160 -51.25 -16.53 -7.70
CA LEU A 160 -52.33 -16.28 -6.76
C LEU A 160 -53.28 -17.49 -6.76
N GLY A 161 -53.40 -18.16 -5.61
CA GLY A 161 -54.42 -19.19 -5.36
C GLY A 161 -55.04 -19.00 -3.98
N ALA A 162 -56.31 -18.60 -3.96
CA ALA A 162 -57.13 -18.47 -2.77
C ALA A 162 -57.74 -19.83 -2.37
N GLN A 163 -57.77 -20.17 -1.07
CA GLN A 163 -58.89 -20.89 -0.44
C GLN A 163 -58.83 -20.90 1.10
N GLN A 164 -60.02 -20.94 1.70
CA GLN A 164 -60.44 -20.62 3.07
C GLN A 164 -60.26 -21.76 4.09
N HIS A 165 -60.11 -21.45 5.39
CA HIS A 165 -60.98 -21.85 6.53
C HIS A 165 -60.37 -21.52 7.93
N SER A 166 -61.26 -21.33 8.92
CA SER A 166 -61.14 -20.51 10.14
C SER A 166 -60.79 -21.29 11.46
N PRO A 167 -61.08 -20.81 12.70
CA PRO A 167 -60.12 -20.29 13.68
C PRO A 167 -60.04 -21.10 15.00
N GLY A 168 -58.95 -20.95 15.78
CA GLY A 168 -58.82 -21.63 17.09
C GLY A 168 -57.79 -21.03 18.02
N GLU A 169 -58.27 -20.60 19.19
CA GLU A 169 -57.64 -19.96 20.33
C GLU A 169 -56.32 -20.60 20.82
N PHE A 170 -55.39 -19.79 21.33
CA PHE A 170 -54.96 -19.88 22.75
C PHE A 170 -54.22 -18.62 23.21
N ARG A 171 -54.77 -17.99 24.25
CA ARG A 171 -54.20 -16.86 25.01
C ARG A 171 -53.80 -17.37 26.41
N ARG A 172 -52.61 -16.98 26.89
CA ARG A 172 -52.08 -16.91 28.29
C ARG A 172 -50.58 -17.28 28.26
N SER A 173 -49.63 -16.71 29.00
CA SER A 173 -49.62 -15.71 30.07
C SER A 173 -48.17 -15.29 30.32
N LEU A 174 -47.96 -13.99 30.54
CA LEU A 174 -46.96 -13.25 31.34
C LEU A 174 -45.74 -13.97 31.94
N GLY A 175 -44.55 -13.36 31.75
CA GLY A 175 -43.52 -13.26 32.80
C GLY A 175 -42.05 -13.19 32.36
N GLY A 176 -41.47 -11.99 32.32
CA GLY A 176 -40.08 -11.73 32.75
C GLY A 176 -38.92 -11.72 31.73
N ASN A 177 -38.10 -10.68 31.86
CA ASN A 177 -36.74 -10.44 31.33
C ASN A 177 -36.56 -9.96 29.88
N PHE A 178 -36.27 -8.66 29.78
CA PHE A 178 -35.61 -8.02 28.65
C PHE A 178 -34.30 -8.74 28.30
N HIS A 179 -34.27 -9.40 27.15
CA HIS A 179 -33.12 -9.60 26.26
C HIS A 179 -33.75 -10.00 24.92
N ASN A 180 -33.72 -9.13 23.90
CA ASN A 180 -34.28 -9.42 22.58
C ASN A 180 -33.30 -10.29 21.77
N PRO A 181 -33.62 -11.56 21.43
CA PRO A 181 -32.89 -12.35 20.46
C PRO A 181 -33.79 -12.47 19.21
N LEU A 182 -33.89 -11.40 18.42
CA LEU A 182 -34.63 -11.39 17.16
C LEU A 182 -33.82 -10.64 16.09
N PHE A 183 -32.60 -11.12 15.85
CA PHE A 183 -31.91 -10.94 14.57
C PHE A 183 -31.75 -12.32 13.95
N SER A 184 -32.82 -12.82 13.34
CA SER A 184 -32.74 -13.97 12.45
C SER A 184 -33.49 -13.61 11.18
N ILE A 185 -32.76 -13.00 10.24
CA ILE A 185 -33.23 -12.69 8.90
C ILE A 185 -32.57 -13.71 7.98
N SER A 186 -33.26 -14.83 7.77
CA SER A 186 -32.85 -15.85 6.81
C SER A 186 -33.86 -15.83 5.68
N GLY A 187 -33.43 -15.27 4.55
CA GLY A 187 -34.14 -15.36 3.28
C GLY A 187 -34.57 -14.01 2.71
N LEU A 188 -33.64 -13.34 2.00
CA LEU A 188 -33.81 -12.49 0.80
C LEU A 188 -32.41 -11.96 0.38
N PRO A 189 -32.18 -11.61 -0.91
CA PRO A 189 -30.84 -11.59 -1.54
C PRO A 189 -29.94 -10.39 -1.23
N PHE A 190 -30.29 -9.50 -0.29
CA PHE A 190 -29.50 -8.28 -0.01
C PHE A 190 -29.15 -8.02 1.46
N THR A 191 -29.32 -8.98 2.37
CA THR A 191 -28.95 -8.77 3.79
C THR A 191 -28.28 -9.97 4.45
N SER A 192 -27.06 -10.29 4.02
CA SER A 192 -26.03 -10.89 4.88
C SER A 192 -24.65 -10.63 4.26
N GLU A 193 -23.82 -9.86 4.97
CA GLU A 193 -22.48 -9.38 4.58
C GLU A 193 -22.43 -8.41 3.39
N PRO A 194 -22.69 -7.10 3.58
CA PRO A 194 -22.40 -6.13 2.52
C PRO A 194 -20.89 -5.84 2.37
N PHE A 195 -20.03 -6.35 3.27
CA PHE A 195 -18.67 -5.85 3.45
C PHE A 195 -17.58 -6.89 3.79
N SER A 196 -17.84 -8.18 3.64
CA SER A 196 -16.74 -9.16 3.63
C SER A 196 -16.27 -9.31 2.19
N CYS A 197 -14.98 -9.08 1.91
CA CYS A 197 -14.41 -9.48 0.63
C CYS A 197 -14.68 -10.98 0.44
N PRO A 198 -15.33 -11.41 -0.66
CA PRO A 198 -15.27 -12.81 -1.03
C PRO A 198 -13.80 -13.15 -1.20
N GLU A 199 -13.33 -14.25 -0.61
CA GLU A 199 -11.92 -14.69 -0.63
C GLU A 199 -11.33 -14.83 -2.06
N SER A 200 -12.12 -14.59 -3.11
CA SER A 200 -11.79 -14.81 -4.51
C SER A 200 -12.24 -13.73 -5.51
N SER A 201 -12.83 -12.59 -5.13
CA SER A 201 -13.48 -11.69 -6.11
C SER A 201 -13.01 -10.23 -6.20
N SER A 202 -11.84 -9.88 -5.65
CA SER A 202 -11.20 -8.61 -6.00
C SER A 202 -9.84 -8.95 -6.61
N GLY A 203 -9.46 -8.29 -7.71
CA GLY A 203 -8.12 -8.39 -8.30
C GLY A 203 -6.98 -7.90 -7.39
N MET A 204 -7.24 -7.79 -6.08
CA MET A 204 -6.37 -7.38 -4.99
C MET A 204 -5.91 -8.58 -4.12
N VAL A 205 -6.20 -9.82 -4.53
CA VAL A 205 -5.68 -11.04 -3.87
C VAL A 205 -4.15 -11.04 -3.98
N GLY A 206 -3.47 -10.98 -2.83
CA GLY A 206 -2.00 -11.05 -2.77
C GLY A 206 -1.27 -9.73 -2.49
N SER A 207 -1.98 -8.61 -2.22
CA SER A 207 -1.29 -7.36 -1.83
C SER A 207 -0.52 -7.53 -0.50
N ARG A 208 0.61 -6.82 -0.40
CA ARG A 208 1.42 -6.73 0.83
C ARG A 208 1.01 -5.55 1.73
N ALA A 209 -0.08 -4.86 1.41
CA ALA A 209 -0.70 -3.87 2.29
C ALA A 209 -1.46 -4.54 3.45
N CYS A 210 -1.94 -3.74 4.41
CA CYS A 210 -2.78 -4.22 5.50
C CYS A 210 -4.23 -4.49 5.06
N GLN A 211 -4.90 -5.41 5.76
CA GLN A 211 -6.23 -5.87 5.39
C GLN A 211 -7.28 -4.76 5.46
N THR A 212 -7.19 -3.89 6.47
CA THR A 212 -8.15 -2.78 6.63
C THR A 212 -8.15 -1.87 5.40
N VAL A 213 -6.98 -1.61 4.79
CA VAL A 213 -6.89 -0.75 3.61
C VAL A 213 -7.41 -1.44 2.35
N ILE A 214 -7.19 -2.74 2.19
CA ILE A 214 -7.77 -3.51 1.08
C ILE A 214 -9.30 -3.45 1.13
N GLU A 215 -9.87 -3.62 2.32
CA GLU A 215 -11.30 -3.53 2.53
C GLU A 215 -11.83 -2.10 2.29
N LEU A 216 -11.12 -1.07 2.78
CA LEU A 216 -11.43 0.33 2.48
C LEU A 216 -11.51 0.59 0.98
N LEU A 217 -10.48 0.19 0.23
CA LEU A 217 -10.40 0.38 -1.21
C LEU A 217 -11.56 -0.31 -1.92
N TRP A 218 -11.86 -1.55 -1.55
CA TRP A 218 -12.99 -2.29 -2.10
C TRP A 218 -14.32 -1.57 -1.85
N ARG A 219 -14.55 -1.09 -0.62
CA ARG A 219 -15.76 -0.33 -0.25
C ARG A 219 -15.91 0.95 -1.07
N LEU A 220 -14.81 1.69 -1.27
CA LEU A 220 -14.81 2.93 -2.04
C LEU A 220 -15.08 2.67 -3.54
N HIS A 221 -14.46 1.64 -4.13
CA HIS A 221 -14.72 1.24 -5.51
C HIS A 221 -16.18 0.83 -5.71
N LYS A 222 -16.73 0.02 -4.79
CA LYS A 222 -18.11 -0.42 -4.84
C LYS A 222 -19.09 0.75 -4.74
N LEU A 223 -18.84 1.71 -3.86
CA LEU A 223 -19.68 2.91 -3.73
C LEU A 223 -19.60 3.79 -4.99
N LYS A 224 -18.39 3.97 -5.55
CA LYS A 224 -18.20 4.71 -6.80
C LYS A 224 -18.94 4.06 -7.96
N TYR A 225 -18.83 2.74 -8.08
CA TYR A 225 -19.49 1.98 -9.12
C TYR A 225 -21.02 2.05 -9.00
N PHE A 226 -21.57 1.91 -7.78
CA PHE A 226 -22.99 2.07 -7.51
C PHE A 226 -23.53 3.42 -8.04
N VAL A 227 -22.84 4.52 -7.74
CA VAL A 227 -23.24 5.86 -8.22
C VAL A 227 -23.17 5.98 -9.74
N GLN A 228 -22.22 5.32 -10.39
CA GLN A 228 -22.12 5.29 -11.85
C GLN A 228 -23.26 4.48 -12.49
N GLU A 229 -23.64 3.35 -11.89
CA GLU A 229 -24.76 2.51 -12.35
C GLU A 229 -26.13 3.16 -12.17
N LEU A 230 -26.27 4.15 -11.29
CA LEU A 230 -27.51 4.92 -11.20
C LEU A 230 -27.81 5.69 -12.51
N ALA A 231 -26.80 5.93 -13.36
CA ALA A 231 -26.94 6.58 -14.67
C ALA A 231 -27.87 7.80 -14.63
N TRP A 232 -27.58 8.72 -13.69
CA TRP A 232 -28.51 9.78 -13.33
C TRP A 232 -28.90 10.64 -14.54
N PRO A 233 -30.20 10.84 -14.81
CA PRO A 233 -30.66 11.40 -16.09
C PRO A 233 -30.37 12.89 -16.25
N GLN A 234 -30.34 13.64 -15.15
CA GLN A 234 -30.01 15.06 -15.17
C GLN A 234 -28.48 15.24 -15.12
N PRO A 235 -27.85 15.79 -16.18
CA PRO A 235 -26.39 15.85 -16.27
C PRO A 235 -25.74 16.74 -15.21
N VAL A 236 -26.46 17.74 -14.68
CA VAL A 236 -25.98 18.60 -13.58
C VAL A 236 -25.89 17.79 -12.29
N ASN A 237 -26.98 17.17 -11.86
CA ASN A 237 -27.00 16.36 -10.64
C ASN A 237 -26.10 15.13 -10.75
N ALA A 238 -25.98 14.53 -11.94
CA ALA A 238 -25.03 13.44 -12.18
C ALA A 238 -23.58 13.88 -11.92
N LYS A 239 -23.22 15.10 -12.36
CA LYS A 239 -21.89 15.67 -12.10
C LYS A 239 -21.69 15.98 -10.62
N ASP A 240 -22.68 16.56 -9.95
CA ASP A 240 -22.61 16.88 -8.53
C ASP A 240 -22.46 15.60 -7.67
N LEU A 241 -23.18 14.54 -8.03
CA LEU A 241 -23.09 13.24 -7.36
C LEU A 241 -21.70 12.60 -7.54
N ASN A 242 -21.18 12.63 -8.76
CA ASN A 242 -19.83 12.16 -9.07
C ASN A 242 -18.75 12.99 -8.36
N GLU A 243 -18.93 14.30 -8.23
CA GLU A 243 -18.05 15.18 -7.45
C GLU A 243 -18.05 14.79 -5.98
N ARG A 244 -19.24 14.63 -5.39
CA ARG A 244 -19.42 14.26 -3.99
C ARG A 244 -18.71 12.96 -3.65
N ILE A 245 -18.88 11.91 -4.47
CA ILE A 245 -18.18 10.63 -4.28
C ILE A 245 -16.67 10.80 -4.41
N ARG A 246 -16.19 11.61 -5.35
CA ARG A 246 -14.75 11.83 -5.53
C ARG A 246 -14.12 12.50 -4.32
N VAL A 247 -14.79 13.52 -3.78
CA VAL A 247 -14.36 14.21 -2.55
C VAL A 247 -14.36 13.24 -1.36
N LEU A 248 -15.40 12.41 -1.23
CA LEU A 248 -15.48 11.38 -0.19
C LEU A 248 -14.33 10.37 -0.30
N CYS A 249 -14.08 9.82 -1.49
CA CYS A 249 -12.96 8.92 -1.74
C CYS A 249 -11.63 9.57 -1.34
N ALA A 250 -11.38 10.80 -1.81
CA ALA A 250 -10.15 11.51 -1.48
C ALA A 250 -10.00 11.74 0.03
N GLN A 251 -11.08 12.08 0.74
CA GLN A 251 -11.07 12.24 2.19
C GLN A 251 -10.74 10.93 2.92
N MET A 252 -11.41 9.83 2.55
CA MET A 252 -11.21 8.53 3.20
C MET A 252 -9.80 7.99 2.95
N LEU A 253 -9.26 8.14 1.74
CA LEU A 253 -7.89 7.72 1.42
C LEU A 253 -6.86 8.57 2.18
N ARG A 254 -7.04 9.90 2.22
CA ARG A 254 -6.17 10.81 3.01
C ARG A 254 -6.17 10.41 4.49
N GLU A 255 -7.33 10.08 5.03
CA GLU A 255 -7.45 9.68 6.43
C GLU A 255 -6.77 8.33 6.70
N GLY A 256 -6.88 7.37 5.78
CA GLY A 256 -6.10 6.13 5.83
C GLY A 256 -4.59 6.39 5.86
N VAL A 257 -4.08 7.24 4.96
CA VAL A 257 -2.65 7.62 4.92
C VAL A 257 -2.18 8.29 6.21
N LYS A 258 -2.96 9.22 6.78
CA LYS A 258 -2.63 9.88 8.06
C LYS A 258 -2.51 8.89 9.20
N ARG A 259 -3.49 7.99 9.33
CA ARG A 259 -3.51 6.98 10.41
C ARG A 259 -2.36 6.00 10.28
N THR A 260 -1.97 5.63 9.05
CA THR A 260 -0.81 4.78 8.79
C THR A 260 0.49 5.45 9.24
N LEU A 261 0.66 6.75 8.98
CA LEU A 261 1.81 7.51 9.47
C LEU A 261 1.88 7.51 11.00
N ILE A 262 0.77 7.78 11.68
CA ILE A 262 0.71 7.82 13.16
C ILE A 262 1.15 6.47 13.75
N GLU A 263 0.67 5.37 13.19
CA GLU A 263 1.02 4.04 13.68
C GLU A 263 2.46 3.63 13.35
N LEU A 264 2.99 4.05 12.18
CA LEU A 264 4.40 3.89 11.86
C LEU A 264 5.27 4.60 12.89
N GLU A 265 4.99 5.87 13.17
CA GLU A 265 5.75 6.61 14.17
C GLU A 265 5.68 5.93 15.55
N SER A 266 4.50 5.44 15.94
CA SER A 266 4.30 4.69 17.19
C SER A 266 5.16 3.42 17.24
N THR A 267 5.21 2.67 16.15
CA THR A 267 5.97 1.42 16.02
C THR A 267 7.48 1.68 16.03
N VAL A 268 7.93 2.67 15.25
CA VAL A 268 9.35 3.06 15.18
C VAL A 268 9.84 3.59 16.54
N ARG A 269 9.03 4.35 17.29
CA ARG A 269 9.39 4.83 18.64
C ARG A 269 9.67 3.70 19.64
N LYS A 270 9.06 2.52 19.46
CA LYS A 270 9.26 1.35 20.32
C LYS A 270 10.53 0.55 19.96
N CYS A 271 11.15 0.82 18.81
CA CYS A 271 12.31 0.10 18.34
C CYS A 271 13.56 0.40 19.19
N SER A 272 14.38 -0.63 19.42
CA SER A 272 15.67 -0.47 20.09
C SER A 272 16.65 0.34 19.22
N LYS A 273 17.65 0.95 19.86
CA LYS A 273 18.71 1.74 19.20
C LYS A 273 20.08 1.04 19.27
N ASN A 274 20.07 -0.29 19.33
CA ASN A 274 21.26 -1.14 19.37
C ASN A 274 21.46 -1.87 18.03
N THR A 275 22.59 -2.54 17.88
CA THR A 275 22.95 -3.33 16.67
C THR A 275 22.06 -4.57 16.47
N ASP A 276 21.26 -4.95 17.48
CA ASP A 276 20.34 -6.07 17.39
C ASP A 276 18.98 -5.66 16.79
N LEU A 277 18.79 -4.36 16.50
CA LEU A 277 17.59 -3.86 15.84
C LEU A 277 17.40 -4.54 14.48
N ILE A 278 16.26 -5.18 14.30
CA ILE A 278 15.72 -5.55 13.00
C ILE A 278 14.42 -4.78 12.84
N LEU A 279 14.29 -4.03 11.75
CA LEU A 279 13.09 -3.24 11.47
C LEU A 279 11.87 -4.16 11.51
N PRO A 280 10.85 -3.86 12.34
CA PRO A 280 9.62 -4.64 12.38
C PRO A 280 8.99 -4.73 10.99
N ILE A 281 8.47 -5.91 10.62
CA ILE A 281 7.84 -6.12 9.31
C ILE A 281 6.61 -5.23 9.13
N GLU A 282 5.96 -4.88 10.24
CA GLU A 282 4.84 -3.96 10.33
C GLU A 282 5.17 -2.60 9.70
N CYS A 283 6.39 -2.09 9.89
CA CYS A 283 6.84 -0.85 9.25
C CYS A 283 6.87 -0.97 7.71
N CYS A 284 7.30 -2.13 7.18
CA CYS A 284 7.30 -2.40 5.75
C CYS A 284 5.86 -2.51 5.21
N THR A 285 4.98 -3.19 5.95
CA THR A 285 3.54 -3.28 5.60
C THR A 285 2.89 -1.89 5.56
N MET A 286 3.19 -1.01 6.51
CA MET A 286 2.68 0.36 6.56
C MET A 286 3.15 1.19 5.35
N LEU A 287 4.43 1.07 4.97
CA LEU A 287 4.96 1.74 3.77
C LEU A 287 4.27 1.22 2.50
N ASN A 288 4.15 -0.11 2.36
CA ASN A 288 3.43 -0.73 1.23
C ASN A 288 1.96 -0.31 1.19
N THR A 289 1.33 -0.12 2.36
CA THR A 289 -0.07 0.33 2.48
C THR A 289 -0.27 1.72 1.89
N VAL A 290 0.66 2.66 2.11
CA VAL A 290 0.58 4.00 1.50
C VAL A 290 0.83 3.93 0.00
N THR A 291 1.75 3.10 -0.46
CA THR A 291 1.95 2.83 -1.89
C THR A 291 0.68 2.28 -2.56
N GLU A 292 -0.02 1.35 -1.90
CA GLU A 292 -1.27 0.78 -2.41
C GLU A 292 -2.41 1.81 -2.44
N LEU A 293 -2.56 2.63 -1.41
CA LEU A 293 -3.53 3.74 -1.43
C LEU A 293 -3.25 4.70 -2.60
N ARG A 294 -1.97 4.94 -2.89
CA ARG A 294 -1.54 5.78 -4.02
C ARG A 294 -1.85 5.13 -5.37
N SER A 295 -1.64 3.82 -5.53
CA SER A 295 -1.89 3.10 -6.80
C SER A 295 -3.35 3.24 -7.26
N HIS A 296 -4.29 3.28 -6.31
CA HIS A 296 -5.72 3.41 -6.57
C HIS A 296 -6.23 4.86 -6.63
N LEU A 297 -5.39 5.85 -6.32
CA LEU A 297 -5.79 7.27 -6.27
C LEU A 297 -6.37 7.73 -7.62
N PHE A 298 -5.69 7.43 -8.73
CA PHE A 298 -6.16 7.81 -10.05
C PHE A 298 -7.52 7.21 -10.36
N SER A 299 -7.70 5.91 -10.12
CA SER A 299 -8.96 5.23 -10.42
C SER A 299 -10.13 5.77 -9.59
N LEU A 300 -9.92 6.10 -8.32
CA LEU A 300 -10.97 6.60 -7.43
C LEU A 300 -11.24 8.10 -7.61
N CYS A 301 -10.20 8.91 -7.80
CA CYS A 301 -10.26 10.38 -7.77
C CYS A 301 -10.16 11.07 -9.13
N HIS A 302 -10.06 10.35 -10.25
CA HIS A 302 -10.11 10.96 -11.58
C HIS A 302 -11.56 11.24 -12.04
N SER A 303 -11.75 12.36 -12.75
CA SER A 303 -13.00 12.71 -13.43
C SER A 303 -13.01 12.11 -14.84
N MET A 304 -14.11 11.47 -15.23
CA MET A 304 -14.26 10.76 -16.52
C MET A 304 -14.53 11.68 -17.74
N ASP A 305 -14.48 13.00 -17.58
CA ASP A 305 -14.90 13.96 -18.61
C ASP A 305 -13.91 14.15 -19.79
N THR A 306 -12.97 13.24 -20.05
CA THR A 306 -11.89 13.46 -21.04
C THR A 306 -12.18 13.04 -22.48
N ASN A 307 -13.33 12.47 -22.84
CA ASN A 307 -13.59 12.08 -24.24
C ASN A 307 -15.01 12.44 -24.73
N ASN A 308 -15.15 13.68 -25.23
CA ASN A 308 -15.81 14.02 -26.50
C ASN A 308 -15.97 15.55 -26.65
N SER A 309 -14.90 16.24 -27.01
CA SER A 309 -14.99 17.50 -27.78
C SER A 309 -13.62 17.92 -28.28
N SER A 310 -13.31 17.48 -29.50
CA SER A 310 -12.48 18.23 -30.42
C SER A 310 -13.11 19.62 -30.61
N GLY A 311 -12.58 20.62 -29.89
CA GLY A 311 -12.82 22.04 -30.18
C GLY A 311 -13.45 22.83 -29.04
N SER A 312 -12.60 23.34 -28.13
CA SER A 312 -12.67 24.66 -27.46
C SER A 312 -12.27 24.58 -25.98
N PRO A 313 -11.30 25.39 -25.50
CA PRO A 313 -10.88 25.40 -24.11
C PRO A 313 -11.81 26.28 -23.27
N THR A 314 -12.86 25.71 -22.67
CA THR A 314 -13.56 26.37 -21.54
C THR A 314 -12.88 25.97 -20.23
N LYS A 315 -12.02 26.88 -19.73
CA LYS A 315 -11.03 26.71 -18.67
C LYS A 315 -11.55 26.62 -17.22
N GLY A 316 -12.86 26.52 -16.96
CA GLY A 316 -13.42 26.74 -15.62
C GLY A 316 -13.55 25.49 -14.72
N THR A 317 -14.05 24.38 -15.24
CA THR A 317 -14.51 23.25 -14.40
C THR A 317 -13.56 22.06 -14.41
N THR A 318 -12.84 21.84 -15.52
CA THR A 318 -11.85 20.76 -15.65
C THR A 318 -10.58 20.98 -14.82
N GLN A 319 -10.34 22.21 -14.34
CA GLN A 319 -9.23 22.50 -13.44
C GLN A 319 -9.44 21.88 -12.05
N ASN A 320 -10.64 21.96 -11.48
CA ASN A 320 -10.89 21.56 -10.09
C ASN A 320 -10.81 20.04 -9.88
N ALA A 321 -11.27 19.23 -10.84
CA ALA A 321 -11.23 17.78 -10.73
C ALA A 321 -9.79 17.23 -10.78
N ASN A 322 -8.96 17.80 -11.67
CA ASN A 322 -7.54 17.47 -11.72
C ASN A 322 -6.80 18.06 -10.51
N GLN A 323 -7.23 19.21 -9.99
CA GLN A 323 -6.65 19.84 -8.80
C GLN A 323 -6.80 18.95 -7.55
N LEU A 324 -7.99 18.40 -7.27
CA LEU A 324 -8.20 17.51 -6.12
C LEU A 324 -7.30 16.27 -6.18
N HIS A 325 -7.14 15.68 -7.37
CA HIS A 325 -6.24 14.56 -7.59
C HIS A 325 -4.79 14.96 -7.30
N ILE A 326 -4.32 16.06 -7.90
CA ILE A 326 -2.95 16.57 -7.73
C ILE A 326 -2.67 16.87 -6.25
N GLU A 327 -3.56 17.60 -5.57
CA GLU A 327 -3.41 17.92 -4.15
C GLU A 327 -3.35 16.68 -3.26
N THR A 328 -4.18 15.67 -3.57
CA THR A 328 -4.19 14.40 -2.82
C THR A 328 -2.93 13.60 -3.11
N GLU A 329 -2.45 13.62 -4.35
CA GLU A 329 -1.23 12.93 -4.78
C GLU A 329 0.02 13.53 -4.11
N GLU A 330 0.13 14.86 -4.10
CA GLU A 330 1.19 15.61 -3.41
C GLU A 330 1.15 15.35 -1.90
N PHE A 331 -0.05 15.30 -1.30
CA PHE A 331 -0.21 14.93 0.11
C PHE A 331 0.33 13.52 0.38
N PHE A 332 0.07 12.55 -0.51
CA PHE A 332 0.52 11.17 -0.34
C PHE A 332 2.04 11.07 -0.46
N GLU A 333 2.62 11.75 -1.45
CA GLU A 333 4.08 11.85 -1.59
C GLU A 333 4.74 12.47 -0.37
N GLY A 334 4.16 13.56 0.16
CA GLY A 334 4.66 14.23 1.36
C GLY A 334 4.67 13.30 2.57
N VAL A 335 3.56 12.60 2.82
CA VAL A 335 3.46 11.65 3.93
C VAL A 335 4.38 10.44 3.73
N HIS A 336 4.41 9.85 2.53
CA HIS A 336 5.25 8.70 2.24
C HIS A 336 6.73 9.03 2.41
N ARG A 337 7.18 10.18 1.89
CA ARG A 337 8.55 10.68 2.09
C ARG A 337 8.87 10.87 3.57
N ASN A 338 7.95 11.43 4.34
CA ASN A 338 8.12 11.59 5.78
C ASN A 338 8.27 10.24 6.49
N MET A 339 7.45 9.25 6.13
CA MET A 339 7.55 7.88 6.64
C MET A 339 8.92 7.25 6.38
N LEU A 340 9.45 7.40 5.15
CA LEU A 340 10.81 6.93 4.82
C LEU A 340 11.87 7.61 5.69
N VAL A 341 11.76 8.93 5.91
CA VAL A 341 12.69 9.69 6.77
C VAL A 341 12.65 9.18 8.21
N ILE A 342 11.47 8.94 8.78
CA ILE A 342 11.30 8.42 10.14
C ILE A 342 12.02 7.06 10.31
N VAL A 343 11.83 6.15 9.35
CA VAL A 343 12.51 4.84 9.36
C VAL A 343 14.02 5.00 9.27
N VAL A 344 14.50 5.85 8.34
CA VAL A 344 15.94 6.13 8.19
C VAL A 344 16.53 6.72 9.47
N ASP A 345 15.84 7.64 10.14
CA ASP A 345 16.33 8.25 11.37
C ASP A 345 16.51 7.23 12.49
N GLN A 346 15.61 6.26 12.60
CA GLN A 346 15.77 5.15 13.54
C GLN A 346 16.98 4.28 13.20
N LEU A 347 17.19 3.95 11.92
CA LEU A 347 18.33 3.13 11.50
C LEU A 347 19.67 3.85 11.69
N VAL A 348 19.72 5.17 11.44
CA VAL A 348 20.91 6.01 11.65
C VAL A 348 21.20 6.17 13.14
N ALA A 349 20.19 6.23 14.01
CA ALA A 349 20.36 6.34 15.46
C ALA A 349 21.19 5.18 16.05
N VAL A 350 21.14 3.99 15.45
CA VAL A 350 21.99 2.84 15.85
C VAL A 350 23.47 3.15 15.65
N LEU A 351 23.85 3.73 14.50
CA LEU A 351 25.25 4.11 14.24
C LEU A 351 25.71 5.20 15.21
N ASN A 352 24.85 6.15 15.54
CA ASN A 352 25.16 7.16 16.55
C ASN A 352 25.47 6.50 17.91
N GLY A 353 24.72 5.45 18.28
CA GLY A 353 25.00 4.64 19.46
C GLY A 353 26.38 3.97 19.42
N VAL A 354 26.74 3.36 18.29
CA VAL A 354 28.07 2.72 18.08
C VAL A 354 29.19 3.76 18.17
N LEU A 355 29.04 4.89 17.50
CA LEU A 355 30.00 6.00 17.56
C LEU A 355 30.13 6.57 18.97
N GLY A 356 29.03 6.65 19.72
CA GLY A 356 29.00 7.01 21.13
C GLY A 356 29.87 6.08 21.98
N LYS A 357 29.77 4.76 21.78
CA LYS A 357 30.65 3.78 22.45
C LYS A 357 32.12 3.98 22.08
N LEU A 358 32.41 4.27 20.80
CA LEU A 358 33.78 4.50 20.32
C LEU A 358 34.43 5.75 20.93
N THR A 359 33.65 6.79 21.29
CA THR A 359 34.19 7.99 21.96
C THR A 359 34.86 7.72 23.31
N ARG A 360 34.63 6.55 23.91
CA ARG A 360 35.29 6.13 25.16
C ARG A 360 36.79 5.88 25.01
N PHE A 361 37.24 5.64 23.78
CA PHE A 361 38.64 5.38 23.45
C PHE A 361 39.39 6.65 22.98
N ASP A 362 38.74 7.83 23.03
CA ASP A 362 39.41 9.10 22.73
C ASP A 362 40.47 9.36 23.83
N GLU A 363 41.75 9.47 23.42
CA GLU A 363 42.87 9.83 24.30
C GLU A 363 42.62 11.20 24.92
N ASN A 364 42.02 11.21 26.12
CA ASN A 364 41.83 12.33 27.08
C ASN A 364 40.80 12.00 28.17
N LYS A 365 40.06 10.87 28.08
CA LYS A 365 39.25 10.36 29.19
C LYS A 365 40.04 9.33 30.00
N LEU A 366 40.19 9.59 31.30
CA LEU A 366 40.94 8.82 32.32
C LEU A 366 40.63 7.31 32.44
N LEU A 367 39.80 6.74 31.57
CA LEU A 367 39.36 5.35 31.59
C LEU A 367 40.13 4.44 30.61
N SER A 368 40.99 5.00 29.75
CA SER A 368 41.83 4.22 28.82
C SER A 368 42.76 3.23 29.55
N SER A 369 43.20 3.57 30.77
CA SER A 369 44.05 2.69 31.59
C SER A 369 43.27 1.66 32.44
N LEU A 370 42.00 1.88 32.73
CA LEU A 370 41.21 1.05 33.66
C LEU A 370 40.40 -0.05 32.94
N LEU A 371 40.18 0.08 31.63
CA LEU A 371 39.39 -0.85 30.82
C LEU A 371 40.20 -1.81 29.94
N SER A 372 41.54 -1.78 30.02
CA SER A 372 42.41 -2.77 29.38
C SER A 372 42.25 -4.20 29.95
N LEU A 373 41.40 -4.40 30.97
CA LEU A 373 41.20 -5.70 31.63
C LEU A 373 40.27 -6.65 30.87
N THR A 374 39.51 -6.15 29.88
CA THR A 374 38.79 -6.98 28.91
C THR A 374 39.28 -6.59 27.52
N LYS A 375 39.96 -7.51 26.82
CA LYS A 375 40.45 -7.25 25.46
C LYS A 375 39.29 -6.69 24.62
N PRO A 376 39.43 -5.51 23.98
CA PRO A 376 38.40 -4.99 23.11
C PRO A 376 38.24 -5.97 21.94
N THR A 377 37.19 -6.78 21.97
CA THR A 377 36.80 -7.63 20.85
C THR A 377 36.32 -6.72 19.73
N ASP A 378 36.74 -7.02 18.50
CA ASP A 378 36.35 -6.34 17.24
C ASP A 378 34.84 -6.46 16.91
N GLU A 379 34.01 -6.58 17.93
CA GLU A 379 32.63 -6.98 17.88
C GLU A 379 31.72 -5.84 17.42
N GLU A 380 31.94 -4.61 17.88
CA GLU A 380 31.04 -3.48 17.57
C GLU A 380 30.97 -3.17 16.06
N GLY A 381 32.11 -3.13 15.37
CA GLY A 381 32.14 -2.86 13.93
C GLY A 381 31.53 -3.99 13.09
N ARG A 382 31.73 -5.24 13.52
CA ARG A 382 31.10 -6.40 12.88
C ARG A 382 29.60 -6.47 13.19
N ALA A 383 29.20 -6.22 14.43
CA ALA A 383 27.80 -6.18 14.84
C ALA A 383 27.04 -5.10 14.07
N TYR A 384 27.64 -3.92 13.88
CA TYR A 384 27.05 -2.89 13.02
C TYR A 384 26.97 -3.31 11.54
N SER A 385 28.01 -3.97 11.02
CA SER A 385 27.98 -4.52 9.65
C SER A 385 26.85 -5.55 9.47
N VAL A 386 26.63 -6.43 10.45
CA VAL A 386 25.55 -7.42 10.44
C VAL A 386 24.19 -6.72 10.55
N PHE A 387 24.07 -5.71 11.42
CA PHE A 387 22.88 -4.86 11.53
C PHE A 387 22.48 -4.26 10.18
N VAL A 388 23.42 -3.62 9.47
CA VAL A 388 23.15 -3.02 8.16
C VAL A 388 22.68 -4.08 7.18
N HIS A 389 23.39 -5.21 7.10
CA HIS A 389 23.04 -6.30 6.19
C HIS A 389 21.64 -6.86 6.44
N ASN A 390 21.31 -7.19 7.69
CA ASN A 390 20.02 -7.78 8.06
C ASN A 390 18.85 -6.83 7.78
N ASN A 391 19.00 -5.54 8.09
CA ASN A 391 17.94 -4.57 7.84
C ASN A 391 17.78 -4.26 6.35
N LEU A 392 18.89 -4.21 5.60
CA LEU A 392 18.84 -4.04 4.15
C LEU A 392 18.12 -5.22 3.50
N GLN A 393 18.40 -6.45 3.94
CA GLN A 393 17.70 -7.64 3.49
C GLN A 393 16.20 -7.58 3.86
N GLN A 394 15.86 -7.25 5.11
CA GLN A 394 14.48 -7.10 5.56
C GLN A 394 13.69 -6.08 4.70
N LEU A 395 14.31 -4.95 4.34
CA LEU A 395 13.70 -3.95 3.48
C LEU A 395 13.52 -4.47 2.05
N ASN A 396 14.55 -5.12 1.49
CA ASN A 396 14.55 -5.67 0.14
C ASN A 396 13.51 -6.79 -0.04
N ASP A 397 13.36 -7.65 0.96
CA ASP A 397 12.45 -8.79 0.87
C ASP A 397 10.97 -8.37 1.00
N ASN A 398 10.69 -7.26 1.71
CA ASN A 398 9.33 -6.89 2.10
C ASN A 398 8.75 -5.66 1.38
N LEU A 399 9.55 -4.67 0.99
CA LEU A 399 9.06 -3.50 0.27
C LEU A 399 8.75 -3.85 -1.19
N VAL A 400 7.58 -3.42 -1.67
CA VAL A 400 7.11 -3.70 -3.04
C VAL A 400 7.59 -2.64 -4.03
N ASP A 401 7.57 -1.36 -3.62
CA ASP A 401 8.00 -0.26 -4.48
C ASP A 401 9.52 -0.10 -4.47
N GLU A 402 10.15 -0.49 -5.58
CA GLU A 402 11.59 -0.38 -5.79
C GLU A 402 12.09 1.07 -5.69
N VAL A 403 11.28 2.05 -6.13
CA VAL A 403 11.66 3.46 -6.07
C VAL A 403 11.76 3.93 -4.62
N SER A 404 10.77 3.58 -3.79
CA SER A 404 10.81 3.83 -2.35
C SER A 404 11.97 3.13 -1.66
N LEU A 405 12.25 1.87 -2.01
CA LEU A 405 13.37 1.12 -1.46
C LEU A 405 14.71 1.79 -1.78
N ILE A 406 14.93 2.16 -3.04
CA ILE A 406 16.15 2.87 -3.47
C ILE A 406 16.27 4.22 -2.76
N SER A 407 15.18 5.00 -2.68
CA SER A 407 15.18 6.31 -2.01
C SER A 407 15.51 6.20 -0.51
N LEU A 408 14.96 5.19 0.16
CA LEU A 408 15.27 4.88 1.56
C LEU A 408 16.74 4.50 1.71
N CYS A 409 17.25 3.61 0.86
CA CYS A 409 18.65 3.18 0.88
C CYS A 409 19.62 4.34 0.65
N GLU A 410 19.36 5.18 -0.35
CA GLU A 410 20.15 6.37 -0.65
C GLU A 410 20.19 7.34 0.54
N ASN A 411 19.03 7.64 1.13
CA ASN A 411 18.95 8.54 2.28
C ASN A 411 19.68 7.94 3.51
N TRP A 412 19.52 6.63 3.74
CA TRP A 412 20.20 5.94 4.82
C TRP A 412 21.73 5.96 4.67
N TYR A 413 22.23 5.60 3.48
CA TYR A 413 23.66 5.62 3.17
C TYR A 413 24.25 7.01 3.34
N ASN A 414 23.63 8.03 2.74
CA ASN A 414 24.12 9.40 2.79
C ASN A 414 24.19 9.95 4.22
N ARG A 415 23.14 9.74 5.03
CA ARG A 415 23.13 10.18 6.43
C ARG A 415 24.17 9.44 7.28
N GLN A 416 24.38 8.14 7.05
CA GLN A 416 25.42 7.39 7.74
C GLN A 416 26.83 7.89 7.41
N ILE A 417 27.17 8.01 6.12
CA ILE A 417 28.49 8.50 5.69
C ILE A 417 28.74 9.92 6.20
N ARG A 418 27.71 10.78 6.14
CA ARG A 418 27.80 12.13 6.69
C ARG A 418 28.10 12.11 8.19
N MET A 419 27.44 11.27 8.96
CA MET A 419 27.69 11.17 10.40
C MET A 419 29.10 10.66 10.71
N LEU A 420 29.61 9.70 9.93
CA LEU A 420 31.00 9.23 10.04
C LEU A 420 32.00 10.33 9.69
N TYR A 421 31.74 11.07 8.61
CA TYR A 421 32.52 12.23 8.20
C TYR A 421 32.58 13.28 9.30
N GLU A 422 31.42 13.72 9.80
CA GLU A 422 31.34 14.71 10.88
C GLU A 422 32.07 14.20 12.14
N TRP A 423 31.88 12.93 12.52
CA TRP A 423 32.56 12.34 13.68
C TRP A 423 34.09 12.36 13.57
N LEU A 424 34.64 12.10 12.37
CA LEU A 424 36.08 12.13 12.10
C LEU A 424 36.62 13.56 12.01
N VAL A 425 35.86 14.49 11.42
CA VAL A 425 36.26 15.91 11.30
C VAL A 425 36.45 16.55 12.67
N HIS A 426 35.55 16.26 13.63
CA HIS A 426 35.69 16.70 15.02
C HIS A 426 36.95 16.16 15.72
N ARG A 427 37.57 15.10 15.18
CA ARG A 427 38.77 14.43 15.69
C ARG A 427 39.99 14.62 14.79
N LYS A 428 39.99 15.65 13.95
CA LYS A 428 41.09 15.88 12.99
C LYS A 428 42.46 15.97 13.64
N SER A 429 42.56 16.51 14.86
CA SER A 429 43.80 16.73 15.62
C SER A 429 44.11 15.62 16.63
N ILE A 430 43.25 14.60 16.74
CA ILE A 430 43.41 13.48 17.67
C ILE A 430 43.87 12.27 16.85
N LEU A 431 44.84 11.52 17.37
CA LEU A 431 45.23 10.25 16.80
C LEU A 431 44.23 9.18 17.26
N LEU A 432 43.54 8.54 16.31
CA LEU A 432 42.52 7.56 16.65
C LEU A 432 43.15 6.30 17.23
N HIS A 433 42.48 5.72 18.23
CA HIS A 433 42.91 4.48 18.85
C HIS A 433 42.83 3.31 17.84
N PRO A 434 43.74 2.30 17.86
CA PRO A 434 43.73 1.18 16.92
C PRO A 434 42.39 0.45 16.81
N TYR A 435 41.71 0.27 17.93
CA TYR A 435 40.36 -0.29 17.96
C TYR A 435 39.34 0.56 17.18
N GLN A 436 39.39 1.89 17.31
CA GLN A 436 38.47 2.80 16.62
C GLN A 436 38.67 2.70 15.11
N ILE A 437 39.92 2.75 14.63
CA ILE A 437 40.25 2.65 13.20
C ILE A 437 39.76 1.33 12.62
N LYS A 438 40.05 0.20 13.31
CA LYS A 438 39.61 -1.12 12.85
C LYS A 438 38.09 -1.22 12.77
N CYS A 439 37.38 -0.74 13.80
CA CYS A 439 35.91 -0.71 13.83
C CYS A 439 35.33 0.14 12.68
N LEU A 440 35.79 1.39 12.54
CA LEU A 440 35.30 2.32 11.52
C LEU A 440 35.65 1.84 10.10
N SER A 441 36.83 1.26 9.89
CA SER A 441 37.26 0.70 8.60
C SER A 441 36.34 -0.44 8.17
N VAL A 442 35.95 -1.33 9.10
CA VAL A 442 34.96 -2.39 8.82
C VAL A 442 33.60 -1.79 8.46
N ILE A 443 33.10 -0.84 9.25
CA ILE A 443 31.80 -0.20 9.01
C ILE A 443 31.77 0.45 7.62
N VAL A 444 32.76 1.29 7.29
CA VAL A 444 32.81 2.05 6.03
C VAL A 444 32.90 1.10 4.83
N LYS A 445 33.85 0.15 4.86
CA LYS A 445 34.07 -0.79 3.74
C LYS A 445 32.88 -1.70 3.50
N LYS A 446 32.28 -2.24 4.58
CA LYS A 446 31.12 -3.15 4.47
C LYS A 446 29.85 -2.42 4.07
N THR A 447 29.59 -1.24 4.65
CA THR A 447 28.45 -0.40 4.27
C THR A 447 28.51 -0.05 2.79
N PHE A 448 29.63 0.46 2.28
CA PHE A 448 29.79 0.72 0.85
C PHE A 448 29.42 -0.49 -0.02
N SER A 449 29.99 -1.66 0.30
CA SER A 449 29.76 -2.89 -0.45
C SER A 449 28.29 -3.35 -0.42
N TYR A 450 27.61 -3.26 0.72
CA TYR A 450 26.21 -3.69 0.81
C TYR A 450 25.28 -2.78 0.01
N PHE A 451 25.47 -1.46 0.08
CA PHE A 451 24.65 -0.51 -0.67
C PHE A 451 24.97 -0.51 -2.17
N GLU A 452 26.21 -0.83 -2.58
CA GLU A 452 26.55 -1.09 -3.99
C GLU A 452 25.82 -2.33 -4.52
N LEU A 453 25.74 -3.40 -3.72
CA LEU A 453 25.00 -4.61 -4.09
C LEU A 453 23.49 -4.39 -4.19
N GLN A 454 22.94 -3.46 -3.41
CA GLN A 454 21.52 -3.06 -3.51
C GLN A 454 21.22 -2.27 -4.80
N GLY A 455 22.25 -1.88 -5.57
CA GLY A 455 22.08 -1.19 -6.84
C GLY A 455 22.18 0.33 -6.75
N LEU A 456 22.67 0.91 -5.63
CA LEU A 456 22.92 2.35 -5.58
C LEU A 456 24.03 2.74 -6.58
N PRO A 457 23.82 3.81 -7.37
CA PRO A 457 24.80 4.23 -8.35
C PRO A 457 26.06 4.78 -7.68
N LYS A 458 27.20 4.64 -8.36
CA LYS A 458 28.48 5.14 -7.85
C LYS A 458 28.48 6.65 -7.59
N SER A 459 27.65 7.43 -8.29
CA SER A 459 27.47 8.86 -8.03
C SER A 459 26.93 9.17 -6.63
N VAL A 460 26.15 8.26 -6.05
CA VAL A 460 25.59 8.36 -4.69
C VAL A 460 26.56 7.77 -3.67
N LEU A 461 27.29 6.70 -4.02
CA LEU A 461 28.19 6.03 -3.09
C LEU A 461 29.54 6.74 -2.94
N ASP A 462 30.18 7.08 -4.05
CA ASP A 462 31.54 7.64 -4.08
C ASP A 462 31.54 9.17 -3.94
N THR A 463 30.91 9.66 -2.88
CA THR A 463 30.85 11.08 -2.55
C THR A 463 32.19 11.59 -2.01
N ILE A 464 32.42 12.90 -2.07
CA ILE A 464 33.59 13.56 -1.45
C ILE A 464 33.68 13.21 0.05
N MET A 465 32.55 13.11 0.74
CA MET A 465 32.51 12.72 2.15
C MET A 465 33.03 11.29 2.35
N TYR A 466 32.54 10.33 1.55
CA TYR A 466 33.02 8.96 1.59
C TYR A 466 34.52 8.87 1.30
N GLN A 467 35.00 9.53 0.24
CA GLN A 467 36.42 9.55 -0.12
C GLN A 467 37.28 10.12 1.00
N THR A 468 36.83 11.20 1.65
CA THR A 468 37.54 11.82 2.77
C THR A 468 37.61 10.88 3.98
N VAL A 469 36.50 10.24 4.33
CA VAL A 469 36.43 9.25 5.42
C VAL A 469 37.35 8.07 5.13
N SER A 470 37.25 7.48 3.93
CA SER A 470 38.02 6.32 3.50
C SER A 470 39.52 6.61 3.49
N HIS A 471 39.93 7.73 2.88
CA HIS A 471 41.32 8.15 2.83
C HIS A 471 41.89 8.40 4.23
N ARG A 472 41.14 9.08 5.11
CA ARG A 472 41.57 9.32 6.50
C ARG A 472 41.80 8.00 7.25
N LEU A 473 40.88 7.06 7.15
CA LEU A 473 41.01 5.76 7.81
C LEU A 473 42.19 4.94 7.25
N GLN A 474 42.45 5.02 5.94
CA GLN A 474 43.59 4.35 5.31
C GLN A 474 44.95 4.93 5.78
N VAL A 475 45.07 6.25 5.88
CA VAL A 475 46.27 6.91 6.41
C VAL A 475 46.50 6.55 7.89
N ASP A 476 45.43 6.52 8.68
CA ASP A 476 45.54 6.16 10.10
C ASP A 476 45.88 4.66 10.27
N GLU A 477 45.34 3.77 9.44
CA GLU A 477 45.66 2.32 9.42
C GLU A 477 47.13 2.08 9.04
N THR A 478 47.62 2.71 7.97
CA THR A 478 49.03 2.62 7.57
C THR A 478 50.00 3.18 8.61
N THR A 479 49.67 4.31 9.24
CA THR A 479 50.48 4.90 10.32
C THR A 479 50.59 3.96 11.53
N GLN A 480 49.55 3.18 11.82
CA GLN A 480 49.58 2.19 12.91
C GLN A 480 50.42 0.96 12.58
N CYS A 481 50.33 0.42 11.36
CA CYS A 481 51.16 -0.70 10.93
C CYS A 481 52.66 -0.37 11.08
N VAL A 482 53.07 0.82 10.62
CA VAL A 482 54.47 1.28 10.75
C VAL A 482 54.91 1.38 12.22
N ARG A 483 54.04 1.84 13.13
CA ARG A 483 54.37 1.90 14.57
C ARG A 483 54.60 0.53 15.19
N GLN A 484 53.81 -0.48 14.80
CA GLN A 484 53.97 -1.86 15.30
C GLN A 484 55.28 -2.50 14.82
N GLU A 485 55.73 -2.18 13.60
CA GLU A 485 57.02 -2.63 13.08
C GLU A 485 58.21 -1.99 13.80
N THR A 486 58.09 -0.72 14.22
CA THR A 486 59.15 -0.04 15.00
C THR A 486 59.23 -0.48 16.46
N GLY A 487 58.14 -0.99 17.05
CA GLY A 487 58.07 -1.41 18.46
C GLY A 487 58.50 -2.87 18.71
N SER A 488 58.81 -3.65 17.68
CA SER A 488 59.09 -5.09 17.76
C SER A 488 60.56 -5.47 17.53
N MET A 489 61.50 -4.52 17.61
CA MET A 489 62.95 -4.78 17.62
C MET A 489 63.47 -5.01 19.05
N PRO A 490 63.99 -6.20 19.42
CA PRO A 490 64.73 -6.37 20.67
C PRO A 490 66.13 -5.75 20.55
N PRO A 491 66.74 -5.24 21.63
CA PRO A 491 68.11 -4.75 21.58
C PRO A 491 69.05 -5.95 21.73
N SER A 492 69.64 -6.42 20.63
CA SER A 492 70.87 -7.20 20.73
C SER A 492 71.77 -6.93 19.52
N GLY A 493 72.93 -6.37 19.83
CA GLY A 493 73.92 -5.98 18.86
C GLY A 493 74.73 -7.12 18.27
N LYS A 494 75.63 -6.66 17.38
CA LYS A 494 76.75 -7.33 16.71
C LYS A 494 76.41 -8.02 15.37
N GLY A 495 76.76 -7.32 14.29
CA GLY A 495 77.70 -7.91 13.33
C GLY A 495 77.33 -7.85 11.84
N LYS A 496 77.96 -6.89 11.16
CA LYS A 496 78.46 -6.94 9.77
C LYS A 496 77.46 -6.88 8.60
N ARG A 497 77.47 -5.70 7.98
CA ARG A 497 77.45 -5.37 6.54
C ARG A 497 77.23 -6.55 5.58
N LYS A 498 76.17 -6.47 4.78
CA LYS A 498 76.27 -6.62 3.32
C LYS A 498 75.26 -5.69 2.65
N VAL A 499 75.83 -4.78 1.87
CA VAL A 499 75.22 -3.70 1.09
C VAL A 499 75.11 -4.20 -0.35
N LEU A 500 74.00 -3.83 -1.01
CA LEU A 500 73.71 -3.88 -2.45
C LEU A 500 73.89 -5.23 -3.18
N ASP A 501 72.77 -5.76 -3.68
CA ASP A 501 72.56 -6.02 -5.12
C ASP A 501 71.17 -6.63 -5.34
N ASN A 502 70.27 -5.84 -5.96
CA ASN A 502 69.30 -6.26 -6.99
C ASN A 502 68.28 -5.14 -7.23
N LEU A 503 68.65 -4.25 -8.14
CA LEU A 503 67.80 -3.31 -8.84
C LEU A 503 67.08 -4.01 -10.01
N SER A 504 65.88 -3.52 -10.31
CA SER A 504 65.24 -3.48 -11.63
C SER A 504 64.91 -4.79 -12.34
N GLY A 505 63.61 -5.07 -12.47
CA GLY A 505 63.09 -5.98 -13.48
C GLY A 505 61.58 -6.14 -13.41
N GLY A 506 60.85 -5.51 -14.34
CA GLY A 506 59.60 -6.06 -14.86
C GLY A 506 58.29 -5.47 -14.33
N ILE A 507 57.93 -4.28 -14.82
CA ILE A 507 56.54 -3.88 -15.03
C ILE A 507 56.03 -4.64 -16.26
N SER A 508 54.76 -5.10 -16.23
CA SER A 508 53.92 -5.63 -17.33
C SER A 508 53.64 -7.14 -17.27
N ALA A 509 52.53 -7.52 -16.62
CA ALA A 509 51.65 -8.61 -17.04
C ALA A 509 50.48 -8.71 -16.06
N LEU A 510 49.27 -8.36 -16.51
CA LEU A 510 47.99 -9.01 -16.20
C LEU A 510 46.87 -8.20 -16.87
N SER A 511 46.82 -8.32 -18.19
CA SER A 511 45.63 -8.09 -19.00
C SER A 511 45.32 -9.40 -19.72
N GLY A 512 44.06 -9.83 -19.64
CA GLY A 512 43.50 -10.87 -20.50
C GLY A 512 43.63 -12.31 -19.98
N SER A 513 42.55 -12.82 -19.39
CA SER A 513 41.71 -13.81 -20.09
C SER A 513 40.50 -14.18 -19.24
N ALA A 514 39.33 -13.87 -19.79
CA ALA A 514 38.07 -14.51 -19.49
C ALA A 514 38.11 -16.00 -19.85
N ILE A 515 37.28 -16.80 -19.18
CA ILE A 515 36.59 -18.05 -19.62
C ILE A 515 36.02 -18.67 -18.33
N PHE A 516 34.78 -19.11 -18.12
CA PHE A 516 33.53 -19.46 -18.82
C PHE A 516 32.53 -19.76 -17.67
N ARG A 517 31.21 -19.94 -17.76
CA ARG A 517 30.14 -19.83 -18.75
C ARG A 517 28.86 -19.91 -17.90
N ARG A 518 27.87 -19.07 -18.20
CA ARG A 518 26.47 -19.28 -17.77
C ARG A 518 25.79 -20.13 -18.84
N ASN A 519 25.07 -21.16 -18.42
CA ASN A 519 23.89 -21.67 -19.13
C ASN A 519 22.66 -21.07 -18.45
#